data_AF-A0A4R6K820-F1
#
_entry.id   AF-A0A4R6K820-F1
#
_cell.length_a   1.000
_cell.length_b   1.000
_cell.length_c   1.000
_cell.angle_alpha   90.00
_cell.angle_beta   90.00
_cell.angle_gamma   90.00
#
_symmetry.space_group_name_H-M   'P 1'
#
loop_
_entity.id
_entity.type
_entity.pdbx_description
1 polymer ?
#
loop_
_entity_poly.entity_id
_entity_poly.type
_entity_poly.pdbx_seq_one_letter_code
_entity_poly.pdbx_strand_id
1 'polypeptide(L)'
;MSGANAPTLQERVASKLGSLTATERKVAEYLSAHPQEAAFSSAEELGRATGTSDASVVRTAKALGFDGLPGLKRSLQGHLQALLTPANRLSNSLLSMGDGPEGVLSATLSDQVERLQQAERTIDPDEFRRAVELIDNARETVICGFAGLDGVSEYAATHLTRIGHRARTASDTGYRLADRLLMLGPEDVVILMAHNRVTRETRVILDHCDQLDIPVILLTDTLGEALRDQVSAVLSAPMSRPGTFTSQATVLILLEALIIAVAAQDRDRSLDTTGRMNQLREDLMGYSRADELALNLPEARKRRRKRS
;
A
#
# COMPACT_ATOMS: atom_id res chain seq x y z
N MET A 1 -5.23 -20.56 31.93
CA MET A 1 -4.15 -21.02 31.04
C MET A 1 -4.73 -22.02 30.04
N SER A 2 -4.27 -21.96 28.78
CA SER A 2 -4.72 -22.73 27.61
C SER A 2 -5.91 -22.13 26.83
N GLY A 3 -5.60 -21.28 25.86
CA GLY A 3 -6.56 -20.70 24.91
C GLY A 3 -5.90 -20.04 23.70
N ALA A 4 -4.62 -19.70 23.79
CA ALA A 4 -3.85 -19.07 22.72
C ALA A 4 -2.73 -20.01 22.23
N ASN A 5 -3.07 -20.98 21.37
CA ASN A 5 -2.21 -21.50 20.29
C ASN A 5 -2.90 -22.64 19.50
N ALA A 6 -4.17 -22.48 19.13
CA ALA A 6 -4.75 -23.40 18.16
C ALA A 6 -4.26 -22.99 16.76
N PRO A 7 -3.55 -23.86 16.01
CA PRO A 7 -3.02 -23.49 14.70
C PRO A 7 -4.15 -23.08 13.75
N THR A 8 -3.92 -22.02 12.99
CA THR A 8 -4.82 -21.45 11.99
C THR A 8 -5.13 -22.44 10.88
N LEU A 9 -6.17 -22.17 10.09
CA LEU A 9 -6.49 -23.00 8.92
C LEU A 9 -5.29 -23.10 7.98
N GLN A 10 -4.62 -21.99 7.68
CA GLN A 10 -3.46 -21.95 6.79
C GLN A 10 -2.29 -22.80 7.30
N GLU A 11 -1.98 -22.74 8.60
CA GLU A 11 -0.92 -23.57 9.21
C GLU A 11 -1.28 -25.07 9.17
N ARG A 12 -2.56 -25.41 9.37
CA ARG A 12 -3.04 -26.80 9.27
C ARG A 12 -3.04 -27.32 7.85
N VAL A 13 -3.38 -26.49 6.87
CA VAL A 13 -3.33 -26.83 5.45
C VAL A 13 -1.88 -27.03 5.01
N ALA A 14 -0.98 -26.10 5.34
CA ALA A 14 0.44 -26.19 5.01
C ALA A 14 1.09 -27.44 5.62
N SER A 15 0.82 -27.74 6.89
CA SER A 15 1.39 -28.92 7.58
C SER A 15 0.84 -30.26 7.09
N LYS A 16 -0.34 -30.28 6.45
CA LYS A 16 -0.98 -31.52 5.99
C LYS A 16 -1.06 -31.67 4.47
N LEU A 17 -0.60 -30.68 3.70
CA LEU A 17 -0.75 -30.66 2.23
C LEU A 17 -0.24 -31.94 1.56
N GLY A 18 0.84 -32.53 2.08
CA GLY A 18 1.43 -33.78 1.57
C GLY A 18 0.66 -35.06 1.91
N SER A 19 -0.26 -35.03 2.89
CA SER A 19 -1.07 -36.18 3.31
C SER A 19 -2.53 -36.11 2.88
N LEU A 20 -2.96 -34.98 2.28
CA LEU A 20 -4.31 -34.83 1.73
C LEU A 20 -4.47 -35.61 0.42
N THR A 21 -5.61 -36.28 0.27
CA THR A 21 -6.07 -36.82 -1.01
C THR A 21 -6.34 -35.70 -2.02
N ALA A 22 -6.48 -36.04 -3.31
CA ALA A 22 -6.77 -35.03 -4.34
C ALA A 22 -8.05 -34.23 -4.05
N THR A 23 -9.11 -34.91 -3.56
CA THR A 23 -10.38 -34.28 -3.18
C THR A 23 -10.22 -33.37 -1.96
N GLU A 24 -9.50 -33.83 -0.92
CA GLU A 24 -9.27 -33.02 0.27
C GLU A 24 -8.38 -31.82 -0.01
N ARG A 25 -7.38 -31.96 -0.89
CA ARG A 25 -6.52 -30.86 -1.33
C ARG A 25 -7.34 -29.78 -2.02
N LYS A 26 -8.22 -30.16 -2.96
CA LYS A 26 -9.10 -29.22 -3.66
C LYS A 26 -10.00 -28.44 -2.69
N VAL A 27 -10.56 -29.13 -1.70
CA VAL A 27 -11.37 -28.47 -0.67
C VAL A 27 -10.51 -27.57 0.23
N ALA A 28 -9.33 -28.02 0.66
CA ALA A 28 -8.42 -27.25 1.51
C ALA A 28 -7.90 -25.97 0.83
N GLU A 29 -7.59 -26.04 -0.46
CA GLU A 29 -7.18 -24.89 -1.28
C GLU A 29 -8.32 -23.88 -1.39
N TYR A 30 -9.54 -24.32 -1.69
CA TYR A 30 -10.70 -23.44 -1.73
C TYR A 30 -10.97 -22.76 -0.38
N LEU A 31 -10.93 -23.51 0.72
CA LEU A 31 -11.11 -22.97 2.07
C LEU A 31 -10.04 -21.93 2.44
N SER A 32 -8.82 -22.08 1.90
CA SER A 32 -7.71 -21.14 2.13
C SER A 32 -7.82 -19.89 1.28
N ALA A 33 -8.33 -20.02 0.05
CA ALA A 33 -8.54 -18.91 -0.88
C ALA A 33 -9.79 -18.08 -0.55
N HIS A 34 -10.84 -18.71 -0.01
CA HIS A 34 -12.14 -18.08 0.29
C HIS A 34 -12.57 -18.23 1.76
N PRO A 35 -11.74 -17.83 2.74
CA PRO A 35 -12.00 -18.11 4.16
C PRO A 35 -13.23 -17.39 4.71
N GLN A 36 -13.57 -16.21 4.17
CA GLN A 36 -14.78 -15.46 4.55
C GLN A 36 -16.05 -16.18 4.11
N GLU A 37 -16.11 -16.58 2.85
CA GLU A 37 -17.26 -17.26 2.28
C GLU A 37 -17.46 -18.62 2.96
N ALA A 38 -16.38 -19.39 3.09
CA ALA A 38 -16.36 -20.68 3.77
C ALA A 38 -16.79 -20.61 5.24
N ALA A 39 -16.55 -19.49 5.94
CA ALA A 39 -16.97 -19.30 7.31
C ALA A 39 -18.49 -19.30 7.48
N PHE A 40 -19.24 -19.00 6.41
CA PHE A 40 -20.71 -18.89 6.44
C PHE A 40 -21.41 -19.97 5.59
N SER A 41 -20.76 -20.54 4.57
CA SER A 41 -21.32 -21.61 3.73
C SER A 41 -21.64 -22.92 4.47
N SER A 42 -22.67 -23.61 4.00
CA SER A 42 -23.04 -24.98 4.37
C SER A 42 -22.11 -26.02 3.74
N ALA A 43 -22.20 -27.28 4.19
CA ALA A 43 -21.43 -28.38 3.59
C ALA A 43 -21.79 -28.59 2.11
N GLU A 44 -23.07 -28.41 1.77
CA GLU A 44 -23.60 -28.54 0.41
C GLU A 44 -23.04 -27.46 -0.52
N GLU A 45 -23.06 -26.20 -0.08
CA GLU A 45 -22.52 -25.08 -0.85
C GLU A 45 -21.01 -25.22 -1.07
N LEU A 46 -20.27 -25.64 -0.05
CA LEU A 46 -18.83 -25.93 -0.16
C LEU A 46 -18.55 -27.12 -1.08
N GLY A 47 -19.39 -28.16 -1.01
CA GLY A 47 -19.31 -29.31 -1.90
C GLY A 47 -19.48 -28.86 -3.35
N ARG A 48 -20.53 -28.07 -3.62
CA ARG A 48 -20.81 -27.51 -4.94
C ARG A 48 -19.67 -26.62 -5.46
N ALA A 49 -19.18 -25.69 -4.64
CA ALA A 49 -18.10 -24.78 -5.00
C ALA A 49 -16.78 -25.50 -5.32
N THR A 50 -16.54 -26.64 -4.67
CA THR A 50 -15.33 -27.45 -4.88
C THR A 50 -15.54 -28.59 -5.88
N GLY A 51 -16.75 -28.80 -6.38
CA GLY A 51 -17.10 -29.99 -7.19
C GLY A 51 -16.90 -31.30 -6.43
N THR A 52 -17.19 -31.30 -5.13
CA THR A 52 -17.10 -32.46 -4.23
C THR A 52 -18.42 -32.69 -3.49
N SER A 53 -18.53 -33.78 -2.74
CA SER A 53 -19.71 -34.06 -1.91
C SER A 53 -19.60 -33.43 -0.52
N ASP A 54 -20.74 -33.19 0.13
CA ASP A 54 -20.84 -32.72 1.52
C ASP A 54 -20.00 -33.57 2.48
N ALA A 55 -20.06 -34.89 2.30
CA ALA A 55 -19.27 -35.85 3.07
C ALA A 55 -17.75 -35.66 2.86
N SER A 56 -17.32 -35.23 1.68
CA SER A 56 -15.91 -34.94 1.40
C SER A 56 -15.47 -33.64 2.06
N VAL A 57 -16.33 -32.62 2.12
CA VAL A 57 -16.07 -31.38 2.88
C VAL A 57 -15.89 -31.68 4.37
N VAL A 58 -16.80 -32.47 4.96
CA VAL A 58 -16.71 -32.85 6.38
C VAL A 58 -15.48 -33.70 6.67
N ARG A 59 -15.14 -34.65 5.78
CA ARG A 59 -13.90 -35.44 5.89
C ARG A 59 -12.66 -34.57 5.81
N THR A 60 -12.63 -33.60 4.90
CA THR A 60 -11.51 -32.65 4.77
C THR A 60 -11.34 -31.83 6.05
N ALA A 61 -12.42 -31.30 6.63
CA ALA A 61 -12.35 -30.59 7.91
C ALA A 61 -11.75 -31.46 9.02
N LYS A 62 -12.10 -32.75 9.08
CA LYS A 62 -11.49 -33.70 10.03
C LYS A 62 -10.03 -34.01 9.69
N ALA A 63 -9.69 -34.18 8.42
CA ALA A 63 -8.32 -34.40 7.96
C ALA A 63 -7.41 -33.23 8.36
N LEU A 64 -7.90 -31.99 8.28
CA LEU A 64 -7.23 -30.77 8.75
C LEU A 64 -7.17 -30.64 10.29
N GLY A 65 -7.73 -31.62 11.02
CA GLY A 65 -7.64 -31.70 12.48
C GLY A 65 -8.67 -30.86 13.22
N PHE A 66 -9.81 -30.57 12.61
CA PHE A 66 -10.99 -30.00 13.28
C PHE A 66 -11.99 -31.12 13.63
N ASP A 67 -12.91 -30.84 14.55
CA ASP A 67 -13.95 -31.81 14.96
C ASP A 67 -15.02 -32.05 13.87
N GLY A 68 -14.85 -31.46 12.70
CA GLY A 68 -15.77 -31.45 11.57
C GLY A 68 -15.99 -30.02 11.05
N LEU A 69 -16.94 -29.86 10.12
CA LEU A 69 -17.23 -28.56 9.52
C LEU A 69 -17.61 -27.47 10.56
N PRO A 70 -18.41 -27.75 11.62
CA PRO A 70 -18.71 -26.74 12.63
C PRO A 70 -17.46 -26.21 13.38
N GLY A 71 -16.48 -27.08 13.65
CA GLY A 71 -15.22 -26.70 14.29
C GLY A 71 -14.35 -25.84 13.36
N LEU A 72 -14.26 -26.22 12.08
CA LEU A 72 -13.60 -25.43 11.05
C LEU A 72 -14.24 -24.04 10.90
N LYS A 73 -15.58 -23.98 10.78
CA LYS A 73 -16.32 -22.70 10.69
C LYS A 73 -16.08 -21.82 11.92
N ARG A 74 -16.05 -22.39 13.13
CA ARG A 74 -15.75 -21.63 14.35
C ARG A 74 -14.34 -21.05 14.36
N SER A 75 -13.35 -21.79 13.84
CA SER A 75 -11.98 -21.29 13.69
C SER A 75 -11.90 -20.15 12.67
N LEU A 76 -12.55 -20.32 11.51
CA LEU A 76 -12.65 -19.28 10.49
C LEU A 76 -13.35 -18.03 11.03
N GLN A 77 -14.51 -18.18 11.66
CA GLN A 77 -15.28 -17.09 12.25
C GLN A 77 -14.53 -16.40 13.40
N GLY A 78 -13.81 -17.15 14.24
CA GLY A 78 -12.97 -16.58 15.30
C GLY A 78 -11.82 -15.73 14.75
N HIS A 79 -11.18 -16.19 13.68
CA HIS A 79 -10.16 -15.42 12.97
C HIS A 79 -10.75 -14.14 12.33
N LEU A 80 -11.93 -14.26 11.71
CA LEU A 80 -12.64 -13.09 11.17
C LEU A 80 -13.05 -12.12 12.27
N GLN A 81 -13.51 -12.59 13.43
CA GLN A 81 -13.86 -11.76 14.59
C GLN A 81 -12.65 -11.04 15.19
N ALA A 82 -11.48 -11.68 15.20
CA ALA A 82 -10.23 -11.06 15.63
C ALA A 82 -9.75 -9.96 14.66
N LEU A 83 -10.30 -9.87 13.44
CA LEU A 83 -10.03 -8.81 12.48
C LEU A 83 -11.05 -7.66 12.52
N LEU A 84 -12.13 -7.77 13.31
CA LEU A 84 -13.27 -6.83 13.26
C LEU A 84 -13.00 -5.46 13.90
N THR A 85 -12.04 -5.33 14.83
CA THR A 85 -11.74 -4.04 15.46
C THR A 85 -10.28 -3.63 15.21
N PRO A 86 -9.98 -2.31 15.09
CA PRO A 86 -8.61 -1.81 15.04
C PRO A 86 -7.75 -2.31 16.21
N ALA A 87 -8.33 -2.41 17.41
CA ALA A 87 -7.65 -2.91 18.61
C ALA A 87 -7.27 -4.39 18.50
N ASN A 88 -8.15 -5.25 17.97
CA ASN A 88 -7.84 -6.66 17.80
C ASN A 88 -6.82 -6.90 16.67
N ARG A 89 -6.87 -6.07 15.59
CA ARG A 89 -5.83 -6.07 14.55
C ARG A 89 -4.47 -5.69 15.12
N LEU A 90 -4.41 -4.65 15.94
CA LEU A 90 -3.19 -4.26 16.64
C LEU A 90 -2.72 -5.36 17.60
N SER A 91 -3.62 -5.96 18.39
CA SER A 91 -3.28 -7.05 19.30
C SER A 91 -2.69 -8.25 18.55
N ASN A 92 -3.29 -8.67 17.44
CA ASN A 92 -2.73 -9.74 16.59
C ASN A 92 -1.37 -9.35 16.00
N SER A 93 -1.19 -8.07 15.64
CA SER A 93 0.11 -7.55 15.20
C SER A 93 1.18 -7.72 16.25
N LEU A 94 0.88 -7.27 17.46
CA LEU A 94 1.81 -7.34 18.57
C LEU A 94 2.11 -8.79 18.98
N LEU A 95 1.14 -9.71 18.84
CA LEU A 95 1.33 -11.14 19.09
C LEU A 95 2.15 -11.85 18.00
N SER A 96 2.12 -11.35 16.76
CA SER A 96 2.86 -11.92 15.63
C SER A 96 4.31 -11.42 15.51
N MET A 97 4.64 -10.33 16.21
CA MET A 97 5.98 -9.76 16.23
C MET A 97 6.81 -10.48 17.30
N GLY A 98 8.07 -10.81 16.98
CA GLY A 98 8.93 -11.63 17.84
C GLY A 98 9.13 -11.06 19.25
N ASP A 99 9.66 -11.88 20.16
CA ASP A 99 9.83 -11.53 21.57
C ASP A 99 10.79 -10.32 21.75
N GLY A 100 10.23 -9.15 22.02
CA GLY A 100 10.98 -7.92 22.36
C GLY A 100 11.21 -6.94 21.19
N PRO A 101 11.72 -5.72 21.48
CA PRO A 101 11.91 -4.65 20.48
C PRO A 101 12.78 -5.05 19.28
N GLU A 102 13.80 -5.88 19.49
CA GLU A 102 14.70 -6.38 18.44
C GLU A 102 13.97 -7.33 17.49
N GLY A 103 13.09 -8.17 18.02
CA GLY A 103 12.22 -9.07 17.24
C GLY A 103 11.24 -8.29 16.37
N VAL A 104 10.63 -7.23 16.93
CA VAL A 104 9.74 -6.30 16.20
C VAL A 104 10.47 -5.62 15.04
N LEU A 105 11.67 -5.09 15.29
CA LEU A 105 12.49 -4.45 14.26
C LEU A 105 12.82 -5.43 13.13
N SER A 106 13.33 -6.62 13.49
CA SER A 106 13.70 -7.65 12.52
C SER A 106 12.51 -8.11 11.68
N ALA A 107 11.35 -8.36 12.32
CA ALA A 107 10.12 -8.76 11.63
C ALA A 107 9.62 -7.66 10.69
N THR A 108 9.66 -6.40 11.12
CA THR A 108 9.25 -5.25 10.31
C THR A 108 10.13 -5.12 9.06
N LEU A 109 11.46 -5.12 9.23
CA LEU A 109 12.40 -5.03 8.12
C LEU A 109 12.24 -6.20 7.15
N SER A 110 12.09 -7.42 7.66
CA SER A 110 11.90 -8.62 6.84
C SER A 110 10.62 -8.57 6.02
N ASP A 111 9.50 -8.12 6.61
CA ASP A 111 8.25 -7.92 5.88
C ASP A 111 8.42 -6.86 4.79
N GLN A 112 9.08 -5.73 5.06
CA GLN A 112 9.30 -4.71 4.02
C GLN A 112 10.15 -5.21 2.86
N VAL A 113 11.21 -5.98 3.14
CA VAL A 113 12.03 -6.61 2.09
C VAL A 113 11.16 -7.55 1.23
N GLU A 114 10.32 -8.37 1.84
CA GLU A 114 9.40 -9.26 1.11
C GLU A 114 8.43 -8.46 0.23
N ARG A 115 7.86 -7.34 0.73
CA ARG A 115 6.95 -6.49 -0.06
C ARG A 115 7.63 -5.81 -1.23
N LEU A 116 8.86 -5.32 -1.06
CA LEU A 116 9.61 -4.71 -2.15
C LEU A 116 9.99 -5.74 -3.22
N GLN A 117 10.41 -6.93 -2.81
CA GLN A 117 10.65 -8.03 -3.75
C GLN A 117 9.37 -8.46 -4.48
N GLN A 118 8.22 -8.41 -3.80
CA GLN A 118 6.93 -8.66 -4.45
C GLN A 118 6.60 -7.56 -5.45
N ALA A 119 6.78 -6.29 -5.08
CA ALA A 119 6.55 -5.15 -5.96
C ALA A 119 7.40 -5.24 -7.24
N GLU A 120 8.69 -5.55 -7.11
CA GLU A 120 9.60 -5.75 -8.24
C GLU A 120 9.10 -6.82 -9.23
N ARG A 121 8.42 -7.87 -8.73
CA ARG A 121 7.85 -8.93 -9.57
C ARG A 121 6.49 -8.59 -10.17
N THR A 122 5.70 -7.73 -9.52
CA THR A 122 4.30 -7.47 -9.91
C THR A 122 4.11 -6.16 -10.65
N ILE A 123 5.07 -5.24 -10.60
CA ILE A 123 4.99 -3.99 -11.37
C ILE A 123 5.27 -4.28 -12.83
N ASP A 124 4.30 -3.93 -13.67
CA ASP A 124 4.46 -3.95 -15.11
C ASP A 124 5.31 -2.74 -15.56
N PRO A 125 6.47 -2.96 -16.22
CA PRO A 125 7.31 -1.89 -16.71
C PRO A 125 6.62 -0.94 -17.71
N ASP A 126 5.65 -1.43 -18.47
CA ASP A 126 4.92 -0.61 -19.45
C ASP A 126 3.91 0.29 -18.75
N GLU A 127 3.24 -0.19 -17.70
CA GLU A 127 2.39 0.63 -16.82
C GLU A 127 3.20 1.71 -16.09
N PHE A 128 4.40 1.35 -15.62
CA PHE A 128 5.31 2.31 -15.00
C PHE A 128 5.74 3.39 -15.99
N ARG A 129 6.14 3.01 -17.22
CA ARG A 129 6.48 3.97 -18.27
C ARG A 129 5.30 4.88 -18.60
N ARG A 130 4.09 4.31 -18.71
CA ARG A 130 2.87 5.07 -18.97
C ARG A 130 2.58 6.09 -17.86
N ALA A 131 2.74 5.70 -16.60
CA ALA A 131 2.59 6.61 -15.46
C ALA A 131 3.58 7.78 -15.53
N VAL A 132 4.84 7.52 -15.87
CA VAL A 132 5.87 8.57 -16.05
C VAL A 132 5.48 9.54 -17.17
N GLU A 133 5.05 9.04 -18.33
CA GLU A 133 4.61 9.87 -19.46
C GLU A 133 3.40 10.75 -19.10
N LEU A 134 2.42 10.19 -18.38
CA LEU A 134 1.25 10.92 -17.94
C LEU A 134 1.62 12.07 -16.98
N ILE A 135 2.53 11.84 -16.04
CA ILE A 135 3.01 12.88 -15.12
C ILE A 135 3.83 13.93 -15.86
N ASP A 136 4.69 13.52 -16.80
CA ASP A 136 5.58 14.43 -17.52
C ASP A 136 4.82 15.42 -18.40
N ASN A 137 3.74 14.95 -19.04
CA ASN A 137 2.92 15.75 -19.95
C ASN A 137 1.78 16.52 -19.26
N ALA A 138 1.51 16.26 -17.97
CA ALA A 138 0.41 16.90 -17.26
C ALA A 138 0.71 18.37 -16.91
N ARG A 139 -0.33 19.20 -16.95
CA ARG A 139 -0.32 20.57 -16.45
C ARG A 139 -0.16 20.61 -14.93
N GLU A 140 -0.86 19.74 -14.22
CA GLU A 140 -0.77 19.55 -12.76
C GLU A 140 -0.98 18.07 -12.40
N THR A 141 -0.19 17.56 -11.46
CA THR A 141 -0.39 16.25 -10.83
C THR A 141 -1.11 16.40 -9.49
N VAL A 142 -2.31 15.84 -9.35
CA VAL A 142 -3.07 15.85 -8.10
C VAL A 142 -2.97 14.49 -7.43
N ILE A 143 -2.47 14.48 -6.20
CA ILE A 143 -2.19 13.24 -5.45
C ILE A 143 -3.26 13.03 -4.38
N CYS A 144 -3.99 11.92 -4.51
CA CYS A 144 -5.11 11.52 -3.67
C CYS A 144 -4.72 10.33 -2.80
N GLY A 145 -4.32 10.60 -1.56
CA GLY A 145 -4.08 9.60 -0.52
C GLY A 145 -4.91 9.87 0.72
N PHE A 146 -5.58 8.85 1.24
CA PHE A 146 -6.45 8.93 2.42
C PHE A 146 -5.96 8.03 3.56
N ALA A 147 -6.52 8.23 4.76
CA ALA A 147 -6.35 7.34 5.90
C ALA A 147 -4.87 7.05 6.27
N GLY A 148 -4.05 8.10 6.35
CA GLY A 148 -2.65 8.04 6.76
C GLY A 148 -1.64 8.20 5.63
N LEU A 149 -2.09 8.23 4.37
CA LEU A 149 -1.24 8.47 3.19
C LEU A 149 -1.00 9.96 2.89
N ASP A 150 -1.48 10.86 3.74
CA ASP A 150 -1.35 12.31 3.60
C ASP A 150 0.13 12.75 3.61
N GLY A 151 0.94 12.20 4.51
CA GLY A 151 2.38 12.49 4.56
C GLY A 151 3.13 12.07 3.29
N VAL A 152 2.81 10.88 2.75
CA VAL A 152 3.42 10.38 1.51
C VAL A 152 2.90 11.12 0.28
N SER A 153 1.64 11.55 0.29
CA SER A 153 1.07 12.41 -0.76
C SER A 153 1.81 13.75 -0.82
N GLU A 154 2.03 14.38 0.34
CA GLU A 154 2.71 15.67 0.44
C GLU A 154 4.18 15.57 0.06
N TYR A 155 4.84 14.46 0.44
CA TYR A 155 6.19 14.15 0.00
C TYR A 155 6.27 14.13 -1.53
N ALA A 156 5.38 13.38 -2.19
CA ALA A 156 5.40 13.29 -3.64
C ALA A 156 5.09 14.63 -4.32
N ALA A 157 4.08 15.36 -3.85
CA ALA A 157 3.73 16.69 -4.37
C ALA A 157 4.91 17.67 -4.26
N THR A 158 5.55 17.69 -3.10
CA THR A 158 6.73 18.51 -2.83
C THR A 158 7.86 18.17 -3.79
N HIS A 159 8.15 16.88 -3.98
CA HIS A 159 9.29 16.46 -4.80
C HIS A 159 9.06 16.65 -6.30
N LEU A 160 7.85 16.41 -6.81
CA LEU A 160 7.46 16.78 -8.18
C LEU A 160 7.61 18.28 -8.42
N THR A 161 7.20 19.12 -7.47
CA THR A 161 7.39 20.58 -7.54
C THR A 161 8.87 20.96 -7.63
N ARG A 162 9.74 20.28 -6.90
CA ARG A 162 11.20 20.56 -6.90
C ARG A 162 11.87 20.23 -8.23
N ILE A 163 11.29 19.34 -9.03
CA ILE A 163 11.79 18.97 -10.37
C ILE A 163 11.03 19.66 -11.50
N GLY A 164 10.17 20.65 -11.19
CA GLY A 164 9.55 21.52 -12.19
C GLY A 164 8.13 21.13 -12.62
N HIS A 165 7.50 20.16 -11.98
CA HIS A 165 6.09 19.80 -12.22
C HIS A 165 5.18 20.45 -11.21
N ARG A 166 4.04 21.01 -11.64
CA ARG A 166 3.01 21.45 -10.69
C ARG A 166 2.40 20.22 -10.04
N ALA A 167 2.42 20.15 -8.72
CA ALA A 167 1.78 19.08 -8.00
C ALA A 167 1.19 19.56 -6.68
N ARG A 168 0.08 18.95 -6.29
CA ARG A 168 -0.60 19.24 -5.01
C ARG A 168 -1.32 18.01 -4.49
N THR A 169 -1.70 18.07 -3.23
CA THR A 169 -2.48 17.01 -2.57
C THR A 169 -3.98 17.30 -2.59
N ALA A 170 -4.78 16.25 -2.62
CA ALA A 170 -6.23 16.26 -2.45
C ALA A 170 -6.64 15.17 -1.45
N SER A 171 -6.18 15.31 -0.20
CA SER A 171 -6.36 14.33 0.88
C SER A 171 -7.51 14.65 1.85
N ASP A 172 -8.27 15.72 1.60
CA ASP A 172 -9.46 16.05 2.39
C ASP A 172 -10.56 14.99 2.20
N THR A 173 -11.40 14.78 3.22
CA THR A 173 -12.53 13.84 3.15
C THR A 173 -13.87 14.56 3.30
N GLY A 174 -14.96 13.87 2.97
CA GLY A 174 -16.30 14.43 3.03
C GLY A 174 -16.47 15.63 2.09
N TYR A 175 -17.23 16.65 2.51
CA TYR A 175 -17.57 17.79 1.66
C TYR A 175 -16.34 18.58 1.16
N ARG A 176 -15.27 18.67 1.96
CA ARG A 176 -14.06 19.43 1.60
C ARG A 176 -13.26 18.80 0.47
N LEU A 177 -13.49 17.51 0.17
CA LEU A 177 -12.90 16.88 -1.01
C LEU A 177 -13.38 17.57 -2.30
N ALA A 178 -14.63 18.03 -2.35
CA ALA A 178 -15.15 18.74 -3.52
C ALA A 178 -14.32 19.99 -3.85
N ASP A 179 -13.94 20.78 -2.85
CA ASP A 179 -13.10 21.97 -3.03
C ASP A 179 -11.74 21.63 -3.66
N ARG A 180 -11.21 20.43 -3.40
CA ARG A 180 -9.93 19.96 -3.94
C ARG A 180 -10.02 19.43 -5.35
N LEU A 181 -11.18 18.91 -5.73
CA LEU A 181 -11.43 18.34 -7.07
C LEU A 181 -11.99 19.38 -8.05
N LEU A 182 -12.54 20.49 -7.56
CA LEU A 182 -13.26 21.48 -8.35
C LEU A 182 -12.49 22.03 -9.57
N MET A 183 -11.18 22.19 -9.44
CA MET A 183 -10.32 22.81 -10.48
C MET A 183 -9.63 21.79 -11.40
N LEU A 184 -9.90 20.50 -11.22
CA LEU A 184 -9.38 19.46 -12.11
C LEU A 184 -9.90 19.66 -13.54
N GLY A 185 -9.03 19.44 -14.52
CA GLY A 185 -9.37 19.47 -15.93
C GLY A 185 -8.58 18.45 -16.77
N PRO A 186 -8.89 18.33 -18.07
CA PRO A 186 -8.37 17.26 -18.95
C PRO A 186 -6.86 17.30 -19.19
N GLU A 187 -6.19 18.39 -18.84
CA GLU A 187 -4.73 18.52 -18.93
C GLU A 187 -4.02 18.07 -17.64
N ASP A 188 -4.76 17.72 -16.59
CA ASP A 188 -4.21 17.28 -15.30
C ASP A 188 -4.08 15.75 -15.25
N VAL A 189 -3.37 15.24 -14.26
CA VAL A 189 -3.34 13.79 -13.95
C VAL A 189 -3.58 13.57 -12.47
N VAL A 190 -4.29 12.48 -12.14
CA VAL A 190 -4.53 12.09 -10.75
C VAL A 190 -3.71 10.86 -10.39
N ILE A 191 -2.92 10.95 -9.32
CA ILE A 191 -2.34 9.78 -8.66
C ILE A 191 -3.28 9.36 -7.53
N LEU A 192 -3.96 8.23 -7.68
CA LEU A 192 -4.92 7.72 -6.72
C LEU A 192 -4.32 6.54 -5.96
N MET A 193 -4.16 6.68 -4.65
CA MET A 193 -3.69 5.60 -3.79
C MET A 193 -4.90 4.90 -3.13
N ALA A 194 -5.22 3.71 -3.60
CA ALA A 194 -6.32 2.89 -3.10
C ALA A 194 -5.91 1.42 -3.01
N HIS A 195 -5.69 0.92 -1.80
CA HIS A 195 -5.03 -0.37 -1.61
C HIS A 195 -5.91 -1.60 -1.83
N ASN A 196 -6.98 -1.75 -1.03
CA ASN A 196 -7.73 -3.01 -0.93
C ASN A 196 -9.25 -2.83 -0.89
N ARG A 197 -9.73 -1.58 -0.89
CA ARG A 197 -11.16 -1.26 -0.87
C ARG A 197 -11.41 0.02 -1.64
N VAL A 198 -12.49 0.03 -2.41
CA VAL A 198 -13.01 1.22 -3.07
C VAL A 198 -13.82 1.99 -2.03
N THR A 199 -13.30 3.12 -1.55
CA THR A 199 -14.05 3.98 -0.64
C THR A 199 -14.99 4.91 -1.41
N ARG A 200 -15.82 5.65 -0.67
CA ARG A 200 -16.70 6.66 -1.30
C ARG A 200 -15.87 7.74 -1.99
N GLU A 201 -14.79 8.18 -1.37
CA GLU A 201 -13.84 9.14 -1.94
C GLU A 201 -13.21 8.57 -3.22
N THR A 202 -12.72 7.33 -3.21
CA THR A 202 -12.17 6.67 -4.41
C THR A 202 -13.18 6.69 -5.55
N ARG A 203 -14.44 6.31 -5.29
CA ARG A 203 -15.47 6.27 -6.33
C ARG A 203 -15.78 7.67 -6.88
N VAL A 204 -15.97 8.65 -6.00
CA VAL A 204 -16.23 10.04 -6.42
C VAL A 204 -15.08 10.59 -7.28
N ILE A 205 -13.83 10.29 -6.94
CA ILE A 205 -12.67 10.73 -7.72
C ILE A 205 -12.66 10.07 -9.09
N LEU A 206 -12.85 8.75 -9.17
CA LEU A 206 -12.88 8.02 -10.43
C LEU A 206 -14.02 8.53 -11.33
N ASP A 207 -15.24 8.65 -10.79
CA ASP A 207 -16.41 9.14 -11.52
C ASP A 207 -16.19 10.58 -12.04
N HIS A 208 -15.55 11.44 -11.25
CA HIS A 208 -15.26 12.83 -11.63
C HIS A 208 -14.14 12.93 -12.68
N CYS A 209 -13.12 12.07 -12.59
CA CYS A 209 -12.06 12.01 -13.59
C CYS A 209 -12.58 11.47 -14.93
N ASP A 210 -13.42 10.44 -14.90
CA ASP A 210 -14.06 9.87 -16.10
C ASP A 210 -14.91 10.91 -16.83
N GLN A 211 -15.73 11.69 -16.10
CA GLN A 211 -16.55 12.76 -16.67
C GLN A 211 -15.75 13.89 -17.35
N LEU A 212 -14.48 14.06 -16.99
CA LEU A 212 -13.60 15.12 -17.47
C LEU A 212 -12.46 14.62 -18.35
N ASP A 213 -12.46 13.33 -18.70
CA ASP A 213 -11.39 12.64 -19.45
C ASP A 213 -10.00 12.80 -18.81
N ILE A 214 -9.94 12.81 -17.47
CA ILE A 214 -8.69 13.01 -16.72
C ILE A 214 -8.02 11.66 -16.49
N PRO A 215 -6.75 11.48 -16.90
CA PRO A 215 -6.03 10.25 -16.65
C PRO A 215 -5.79 10.00 -15.16
N VAL A 216 -5.98 8.74 -14.75
CA VAL A 216 -5.76 8.28 -13.38
C VAL A 216 -4.65 7.23 -13.34
N ILE A 217 -3.66 7.44 -12.48
CA ILE A 217 -2.61 6.48 -12.12
C ILE A 217 -2.99 5.88 -10.78
N LEU A 218 -3.32 4.58 -10.75
CA LEU A 218 -3.72 3.86 -9.56
C LEU A 218 -2.52 3.18 -8.89
N LEU A 219 -2.23 3.52 -7.64
CA LEU A 219 -1.32 2.77 -6.77
C LEU A 219 -2.16 1.88 -5.86
N THR A 220 -2.01 0.56 -5.98
CA THR A 220 -2.91 -0.40 -5.33
C THR A 220 -2.25 -1.71 -4.98
N ASP A 221 -2.76 -2.39 -3.95
CA ASP A 221 -2.35 -3.76 -3.62
C ASP A 221 -3.18 -4.76 -4.43
N THR A 222 -4.52 -4.70 -4.31
CA THR A 222 -5.42 -5.72 -4.86
C THR A 222 -6.51 -5.20 -5.80
N LEU A 223 -6.63 -3.88 -6.03
CA LEU A 223 -7.72 -3.32 -6.83
C LEU A 223 -7.39 -3.20 -8.33
N GLY A 224 -6.21 -3.60 -8.76
CA GLY A 224 -5.71 -3.37 -10.12
C GLY A 224 -6.62 -3.93 -11.21
N GLU A 225 -7.06 -5.19 -11.06
CA GLU A 225 -7.98 -5.83 -12.01
C GLU A 225 -9.39 -5.21 -11.93
N ALA A 226 -9.91 -4.99 -10.72
CA ALA A 226 -11.26 -4.48 -10.51
C ALA A 226 -11.49 -3.04 -11.00
N LEU A 227 -10.42 -2.23 -11.08
CA LEU A 227 -10.48 -0.83 -11.50
C LEU A 227 -9.79 -0.58 -12.84
N ARG A 228 -9.34 -1.62 -13.54
CA ARG A 228 -8.51 -1.50 -14.75
C ARG A 228 -9.12 -0.60 -15.82
N ASP A 229 -10.43 -0.72 -16.04
CA ASP A 229 -11.15 0.00 -17.10
C ASP A 229 -11.47 1.46 -16.72
N GLN A 230 -11.21 1.86 -15.46
CA GLN A 230 -11.47 3.22 -14.94
C GLN A 230 -10.19 4.04 -14.79
N VAL A 231 -9.02 3.45 -15.09
CA VAL A 231 -7.72 4.07 -14.82
C VAL A 231 -6.78 3.91 -16.01
N SER A 232 -5.91 4.89 -16.19
CA SER A 232 -4.97 4.95 -17.32
C SER A 232 -3.68 4.17 -17.07
N ALA A 233 -3.29 4.01 -15.80
CA ALA A 233 -2.18 3.15 -15.41
C ALA A 233 -2.41 2.50 -14.04
N VAL A 234 -1.90 1.28 -13.83
CA VAL A 234 -1.97 0.54 -12.57
C VAL A 234 -0.57 0.16 -12.10
N LEU A 235 -0.19 0.64 -10.91
CA LEU A 235 1.07 0.29 -10.26
C LEU A 235 0.78 -0.55 -9.01
N SER A 236 1.31 -1.77 -9.02
CA SER A 236 1.21 -2.67 -7.88
C SER A 236 2.07 -2.17 -6.72
N ALA A 237 1.43 -1.90 -5.59
CA ALA A 237 2.03 -1.49 -4.33
C ALA A 237 1.62 -2.46 -3.20
N PRO A 238 2.26 -3.65 -3.10
CA PRO A 238 1.97 -4.63 -2.07
C PRO A 238 2.02 -4.07 -0.65
N MET A 239 0.98 -4.36 0.14
CA MET A 239 0.90 -3.95 1.55
C MET A 239 1.45 -5.02 2.50
N SER A 240 1.92 -4.55 3.66
CA SER A 240 2.25 -5.41 4.79
C SER A 240 1.12 -6.36 5.19
N ARG A 241 1.50 -7.50 5.78
CA ARG A 241 0.55 -8.57 6.14
C ARG A 241 -0.60 -8.06 7.02
N PRO A 242 -1.82 -8.61 6.86
CA PRO A 242 -2.92 -8.31 7.77
C PRO A 242 -2.52 -8.56 9.22
N GLY A 243 -2.79 -7.57 10.09
CA GLY A 243 -2.29 -7.63 11.46
C GLY A 243 -0.80 -7.30 11.56
N THR A 244 -0.29 -6.34 10.79
CA THR A 244 0.83 -5.49 11.20
C THR A 244 0.40 -4.02 11.03
N PHE A 245 1.23 -3.06 11.47
CA PHE A 245 1.02 -1.68 11.06
C PHE A 245 1.09 -1.60 9.53
N THR A 246 0.09 -0.97 8.91
CA THR A 246 0.07 -0.77 7.45
C THR A 246 1.23 0.15 7.06
N SER A 247 2.32 -0.45 6.58
CA SER A 247 3.48 0.27 6.11
C SER A 247 3.15 1.04 4.84
N GLN A 248 3.72 2.24 4.73
CA GLN A 248 3.65 3.09 3.54
C GLN A 248 4.92 2.98 2.70
N ALA A 249 5.89 2.13 3.08
CA ALA A 249 7.21 2.10 2.47
C ALA A 249 7.17 1.74 0.98
N THR A 250 6.40 0.72 0.59
CA THR A 250 6.25 0.33 -0.82
C THR A 250 5.74 1.50 -1.66
N VAL A 251 4.72 2.20 -1.17
CA VAL A 251 4.12 3.36 -1.86
C VAL A 251 5.12 4.49 -1.99
N LEU A 252 5.81 4.82 -0.90
CA LEU A 252 6.81 5.88 -0.88
C LEU A 252 7.94 5.58 -1.88
N ILE A 253 8.48 4.36 -1.87
CA ILE A 253 9.55 3.93 -2.77
C ILE A 253 9.10 3.98 -4.23
N LEU A 254 7.84 3.62 -4.52
CA LEU A 254 7.30 3.73 -5.88
C LEU A 254 7.13 5.18 -6.33
N LEU A 255 6.67 6.05 -5.44
CA LEU A 255 6.59 7.48 -5.73
C LEU A 255 7.99 8.07 -5.96
N GLU A 256 9.00 7.67 -5.17
CA GLU A 256 10.40 8.06 -5.38
C GLU A 256 10.91 7.61 -6.75
N ALA A 257 10.64 6.36 -7.14
CA ALA A 257 11.00 5.85 -8.45
C ALA A 257 10.31 6.64 -9.58
N LEU A 258 9.01 6.94 -9.45
CA LEU A 258 8.28 7.78 -10.40
C LEU A 258 8.88 9.18 -10.51
N ILE A 259 9.17 9.83 -9.38
CA ILE A 259 9.76 11.17 -9.34
C ILE A 259 11.12 11.18 -10.04
N ILE A 260 11.98 10.20 -9.75
CA ILE A 260 13.30 10.09 -10.38
C ILE A 260 13.16 9.86 -11.89
N ALA A 261 12.25 8.98 -12.30
CA ALA A 261 12.01 8.70 -13.72
C ALA A 261 11.44 9.91 -14.46
N VAL A 262 10.50 10.66 -13.86
CA VAL A 262 9.96 11.91 -14.41
C VAL A 262 11.06 12.98 -14.50
N ALA A 263 11.91 13.13 -13.48
CA ALA A 263 13.04 14.05 -13.53
C ALA A 263 14.04 13.72 -14.65
N ALA A 264 14.14 12.44 -15.01
CA ALA A 264 14.99 11.98 -16.10
C ALA A 264 14.42 12.24 -17.50
N GLN A 265 13.11 12.51 -17.65
CA GLN A 265 12.49 12.86 -18.93
C GLN A 265 12.97 14.23 -19.44
N ASP A 266 13.04 15.21 -18.54
CA ASP A 266 13.60 16.53 -18.81
C ASP A 266 14.58 16.93 -17.69
N ARG A 267 15.84 16.56 -17.92
CA ARG A 267 16.94 16.82 -17.00
C ARG A 267 17.18 18.32 -16.81
N ASP A 268 17.03 19.11 -17.86
CA ASP A 268 17.34 20.54 -17.84
C ASP A 268 16.29 21.29 -17.02
N ARG A 269 14.99 21.05 -17.27
CA ARG A 269 13.89 21.58 -16.43
C ARG A 269 14.08 21.25 -14.95
N SER A 270 14.49 20.03 -14.66
CA SER A 270 14.69 19.54 -13.29
C SER A 270 15.86 20.26 -12.59
N LEU A 271 17.00 20.39 -13.27
CA LEU A 271 18.18 21.08 -12.75
C LEU A 271 17.94 22.58 -12.59
N ASP A 272 17.30 23.23 -13.56
CA ASP A 272 16.98 24.66 -13.52
C ASP A 272 16.01 24.99 -12.38
N THR A 273 14.98 24.17 -12.18
CA THR A 273 14.03 24.35 -11.08
C THR A 273 14.71 24.16 -9.73
N THR A 274 15.57 23.14 -9.61
CA THR A 274 16.36 22.92 -8.39
C THR A 274 17.31 24.10 -8.12
N GLY A 275 17.94 24.66 -9.16
CA GLY A 275 18.78 25.85 -9.07
C GLY A 275 18.01 27.07 -8.55
N ARG A 276 16.86 27.37 -9.16
CA ARG A 276 15.96 28.47 -8.72
C ARG A 276 15.48 28.29 -7.28
N MET A 277 15.13 27.07 -6.89
CA MET A 277 14.76 26.75 -5.51
C MET A 277 15.92 27.01 -4.53
N ASN A 278 17.14 26.60 -4.89
CA ASN A 278 18.30 26.83 -4.04
C ASN A 278 18.57 28.33 -3.88
N GLN A 279 18.49 29.11 -4.95
CA GLN A 279 18.61 30.57 -4.87
C GLN A 279 17.56 31.17 -3.93
N LEU A 280 16.29 30.79 -4.08
CA LEU A 280 15.22 31.28 -3.20
C LEU A 280 15.47 30.94 -1.73
N ARG A 281 16.06 29.76 -1.45
CA ARG A 281 16.43 29.38 -0.08
C ARG A 281 17.58 30.22 0.46
N GLU A 282 18.60 30.52 -0.36
CA GLU A 282 19.69 31.40 0.05
C GLU A 282 19.17 32.82 0.38
N ASP A 283 18.25 33.33 -0.43
CA ASP A 283 17.59 34.63 -0.19
C ASP A 283 16.79 34.62 1.14
N LEU A 284 16.08 33.53 1.43
CA LEU A 284 15.32 33.35 2.68
C LEU A 284 16.24 33.20 3.91
N MET A 285 17.40 32.57 3.75
CA MET A 285 18.36 32.32 4.85
C MET A 285 19.28 33.52 5.10
N GLY A 286 19.45 34.41 4.12
CA GLY A 286 20.33 35.58 4.19
C GLY A 286 21.83 35.24 4.14
N TYR A 287 22.19 34.00 3.78
CA TYR A 287 23.56 33.54 3.54
C TYR A 287 23.54 32.33 2.60
N SER A 288 24.64 32.11 1.88
CA SER A 288 24.74 31.04 0.89
C SER A 288 24.89 29.67 1.54
N ARG A 289 24.60 28.59 0.79
CA ARG A 289 24.88 27.23 1.27
C ARG A 289 26.36 26.99 1.54
N ALA A 290 27.25 27.71 0.85
CA ALA A 290 28.69 27.70 1.12
C ALA A 290 29.01 28.30 2.50
N ASP A 291 28.29 29.36 2.91
CA ASP A 291 28.43 29.95 4.25
C ASP A 291 27.92 29.00 5.35
N GLU A 292 26.85 28.25 5.08
CA GLU A 292 26.32 27.21 5.98
C GLU A 292 27.31 26.06 6.20
N LEU A 293 27.90 25.54 5.12
CA LEU A 293 28.94 24.51 5.17
C LEU A 293 30.18 25.01 5.93
N ALA A 294 30.55 26.28 5.76
CA ALA A 294 31.64 26.91 6.52
C ALA A 294 31.33 27.07 8.02
N LEU A 295 30.06 27.27 8.39
CA LEU A 295 29.60 27.37 9.79
C LEU A 295 29.49 26.01 10.49
N ASN A 296 29.16 24.94 9.75
CA ASN A 296 29.01 23.59 10.28
C ASN A 296 30.33 22.79 10.35
N LEU A 297 31.44 23.34 9.87
CA LEU A 297 32.77 22.77 10.09
C LEU A 297 33.22 23.00 11.56
N PRO A 298 33.77 21.97 12.25
CA PRO A 298 34.14 22.04 13.68
C PRO A 298 35.12 23.17 14.07
N GLU A 299 35.76 23.83 13.11
CA GLU A 299 36.75 24.88 13.37
C GLU A 299 36.18 26.30 13.53
N ALA A 300 34.96 26.58 13.06
CA ALA A 300 34.37 27.92 13.13
C ALA A 300 34.00 28.35 14.58
N ARG A 301 33.78 27.39 15.49
CA ARG A 301 33.45 27.68 16.90
C ARG A 301 34.62 28.24 17.71
N LYS A 302 35.88 28.13 17.26
CA LYS A 302 37.05 28.65 17.99
C LYS A 302 37.35 30.13 17.78
N ARG A 303 36.79 30.76 16.73
CA ARG A 303 37.09 32.18 16.43
C ARG A 303 36.16 33.20 17.09
N ARG A 304 35.00 32.79 17.63
CA ARG A 304 34.08 33.68 18.35
C ARG A 304 34.34 33.83 19.87
N ARG A 305 35.24 33.05 20.46
CA ARG A 305 35.62 33.16 21.90
C ARG A 305 36.92 33.93 22.19
N LYS A 306 37.59 34.49 21.17
CA LYS A 306 38.81 35.33 21.34
C LYS A 306 38.57 36.83 21.14
N ARG A 307 37.30 37.26 21.12
CA ARG A 307 36.90 38.67 21.16
C ARG A 307 35.85 38.87 22.27
N SER A 308 36.27 38.69 23.51
CA SER A 308 35.64 39.25 24.71
C SER A 308 36.75 39.57 25.70
#